data_AF-A0A182RB23-F1
#
_entry.id   AF-A0A182RB23-F1
#
_cell.length_a   1.000
_cell.length_b   1.000
_cell.length_c   1.000
_cell.angle_alpha   90.00
_cell.angle_beta   90.00
_cell.angle_gamma   90.00
#
_symmetry.space_group_name_H-M   'P 1'
#
loop_
_entity.id
_entity.type
_entity.pdbx_description
1 polymer ?
#
loop_
_entity_poly.entity_id
_entity_poly.type
_entity_poly.pdbx_seq_one_letter_code
_entity_poly.pdbx_strand_id
1 'polypeptide(L)'
;MTKDRLAALQAAQSDDEDMPEDVAVPVEGSFMEDFFKEVEEIRMMIDKIQANVEEVKKKHSAILSAPQSDEKTKQELEDLMADIKKTANRVRGKLKGIEQNIEQEEQQSKSNADLRIRKTQHSALSRKFVEVMTEYNRTQTDYRERCKGRIQRQLEITGRATTNEELEEMLEQGNSAVFTQGIIMETQQAKQTLADIEARHADIIKLENSIRELHDMFMDMAMLVESQGEMVDRIEYHVENSRDYVTTGQQDLVQAVKYMAKARKKKIWIGICVLIAIIILVVFLAIYLS
;
A
#
# COMPACT_ATOMS: atom_id res chain seq x y z
N MET A 1 29.07 -11.04 -7.18
CA MET A 1 29.07 -12.42 -6.62
C MET A 1 29.45 -12.36 -5.16
N THR A 2 28.45 -12.35 -4.28
CA THR A 2 28.66 -12.57 -2.85
C THR A 2 29.12 -14.02 -2.68
N LYS A 3 30.36 -14.23 -2.23
CA LYS A 3 30.88 -15.58 -1.98
C LYS A 3 30.08 -16.18 -0.84
N ASP A 4 29.40 -17.29 -1.11
CA ASP A 4 28.74 -18.10 -0.10
C ASP A 4 29.81 -18.58 0.90
N ARG A 5 29.65 -18.16 2.17
CA ARG A 5 30.54 -18.48 3.29
C ARG A 5 29.86 -19.37 4.32
N LEU A 6 28.67 -19.87 4.02
CA LEU A 6 27.91 -20.72 4.93
C LEU A 6 28.71 -21.99 5.29
N ALA A 7 29.35 -22.61 4.30
CA ALA A 7 30.20 -23.79 4.51
C ALA A 7 31.43 -23.50 5.38
N ALA A 8 32.00 -22.31 5.27
CA ALA A 8 33.15 -21.90 6.10
C ALA A 8 32.75 -21.62 7.55
N LEU A 9 31.51 -21.16 7.78
CA LEU A 9 30.96 -20.98 9.13
C LEU A 9 30.63 -22.32 9.79
N GLN A 10 30.04 -23.27 9.06
CA GLN A 10 29.75 -24.61 9.58
C GLN A 10 31.03 -25.37 9.95
N ALA A 11 32.09 -25.24 9.15
CA ALA A 11 33.38 -25.85 9.44
C ALA A 11 34.10 -25.22 10.65
N ALA A 12 33.84 -23.93 10.94
CA ALA A 12 34.38 -23.27 12.13
C ALA A 12 33.57 -23.58 13.41
N GLN A 13 32.30 -23.97 13.25
CA GLN A 13 31.40 -24.29 14.37
C GLN A 13 31.63 -25.71 14.93
N SER A 14 32.24 -26.60 14.16
CA SER A 14 32.54 -27.98 14.57
C SER A 14 33.78 -28.13 15.46
N ASP A 15 34.59 -27.06 15.63
CA ASP A 15 35.87 -27.12 16.35
C ASP A 15 35.80 -26.59 17.81
N ASP A 16 34.66 -26.04 18.26
CA ASP A 16 34.44 -25.57 19.65
C ASP A 16 33.34 -26.41 20.34
N GLU A 17 33.73 -27.50 21.01
CA GLU A 17 32.84 -28.43 21.74
C GLU A 17 32.23 -27.87 23.05
N ASP A 18 32.39 -26.58 23.38
CA ASP A 18 31.98 -26.00 24.68
C ASP A 18 31.14 -24.71 24.55
N MET A 19 30.18 -24.67 23.61
CA MET A 19 29.15 -23.63 23.59
C MET A 19 27.92 -24.08 24.38
N PRO A 20 27.39 -23.26 25.32
CA PRO A 20 26.16 -23.59 26.02
C PRO A 20 25.03 -23.76 25.00
N GLU A 21 24.24 -24.82 25.21
CA GLU A 21 23.07 -25.20 24.38
C GLU A 21 22.39 -23.98 23.77
N ASP A 22 22.16 -24.06 22.46
CA ASP A 22 21.32 -23.14 21.70
C ASP A 22 20.14 -22.72 22.56
N VAL A 23 20.17 -21.45 23.02
CA VAL A 23 18.98 -20.82 23.56
C VAL A 23 18.09 -20.60 22.36
N ALA A 24 17.40 -21.66 21.94
CA ALA A 24 16.33 -21.60 20.98
C ALA A 24 15.30 -20.65 21.59
N VAL A 25 15.36 -19.38 21.18
CA VAL A 25 14.29 -18.43 21.46
C VAL A 25 13.07 -19.04 20.79
N PRO A 26 12.06 -19.49 21.55
CA PRO A 26 10.87 -20.02 20.94
C PRO A 26 10.23 -18.85 20.20
N VAL A 27 10.19 -18.91 18.87
CA VAL A 27 9.39 -18.00 18.06
C VAL A 27 7.93 -18.44 18.24
N GLU A 28 7.40 -18.24 19.45
CA GLU A 28 5.97 -18.36 19.71
C GLU A 28 5.30 -17.09 19.18
N GLY A 29 4.67 -17.22 18.00
CA GLY A 29 3.95 -16.17 17.29
C GLY A 29 4.69 -15.70 16.04
N SER A 30 4.10 -15.94 14.86
CA SER A 30 4.61 -15.42 13.59
C SER A 30 4.63 -13.88 13.65
N PHE A 31 5.83 -13.32 13.56
CA PHE A 31 6.07 -11.88 13.64
C PHE A 31 5.20 -11.12 12.62
N MET A 32 4.33 -10.22 13.11
CA MET A 32 3.45 -9.38 12.29
C MET A 32 2.50 -10.13 11.33
N GLU A 33 2.14 -11.39 11.61
CA GLU A 33 1.33 -12.20 10.67
C GLU A 33 0.03 -11.50 10.24
N ASP A 34 -0.72 -10.95 11.19
CA ASP A 34 -1.97 -10.23 10.91
C ASP A 34 -1.76 -8.99 10.03
N PHE A 35 -0.66 -8.27 10.26
CA PHE A 35 -0.31 -7.09 9.47
C PHE A 35 0.08 -7.48 8.04
N PHE A 36 0.90 -8.51 7.86
CA PHE A 36 1.26 -8.98 6.52
C PHE A 36 0.07 -9.55 5.76
N LYS A 37 -0.87 -10.20 6.44
CA LYS A 37 -2.13 -10.63 5.85
C LYS A 37 -2.97 -9.45 5.37
N GLU A 38 -3.02 -8.36 6.15
CA GLU A 38 -3.71 -7.14 5.75
C GLU A 38 -3.04 -6.47 4.54
N VAL A 39 -1.70 -6.38 4.54
CA VAL A 39 -0.90 -5.86 3.42
C VAL A 39 -1.16 -6.65 2.13
N GLU A 40 -1.16 -7.99 2.22
CA GLU A 40 -1.42 -8.85 1.06
C GLU A 40 -2.87 -8.70 0.57
N GLU A 41 -3.84 -8.55 1.47
CA GLU A 41 -5.22 -8.26 1.08
C GLU A 41 -5.32 -6.93 0.31
N ILE A 42 -4.64 -5.88 0.78
CA ILE A 42 -4.60 -4.58 0.08
C ILE A 42 -3.95 -4.73 -1.29
N ARG A 43 -2.84 -5.45 -1.37
CA ARG A 43 -2.15 -5.70 -2.63
C ARG A 43 -3.03 -6.41 -3.64
N MET A 44 -3.68 -7.51 -3.24
CA MET A 44 -4.61 -8.24 -4.11
C MET A 44 -5.77 -7.36 -4.59
N MET A 45 -6.26 -6.45 -3.75
CA MET A 45 -7.29 -5.50 -4.16
C MET A 45 -6.78 -4.50 -5.20
N ILE A 46 -5.58 -3.97 -5.03
CA ILE A 46 -4.97 -3.05 -5.99
C ILE A 46 -4.75 -3.76 -7.33
N ASP A 47 -4.25 -5.00 -7.31
CA ASP A 47 -4.06 -5.82 -8.50
C ASP A 47 -5.41 -6.11 -9.19
N LYS A 48 -6.48 -6.38 -8.42
CA LYS A 48 -7.84 -6.51 -8.95
C LYS A 48 -8.31 -5.22 -9.64
N ILE A 49 -8.08 -4.06 -9.03
CA ILE A 49 -8.43 -2.77 -9.65
C ILE A 49 -7.67 -2.62 -10.97
N GLN A 50 -6.36 -2.87 -10.97
CA GLN A 50 -5.53 -2.78 -12.17
C GLN A 50 -6.06 -3.69 -13.30
N ALA A 51 -6.43 -4.94 -13.00
CA ALA A 51 -7.03 -5.84 -13.97
C ALA A 51 -8.37 -5.31 -14.51
N ASN A 52 -9.23 -4.78 -13.63
CA ASN A 52 -10.51 -4.20 -14.03
C ASN A 52 -10.32 -2.95 -14.91
N VAL A 53 -9.32 -2.11 -14.64
CA VAL A 53 -8.99 -0.94 -15.48
C VAL A 53 -8.64 -1.37 -16.91
N GLU A 54 -7.86 -2.44 -17.07
CA GLU A 54 -7.54 -2.98 -18.39
C GLU A 54 -8.77 -3.55 -19.12
N GLU A 55 -9.70 -4.18 -18.40
CA GLU A 55 -10.97 -4.61 -18.98
C GLU A 55 -11.85 -3.41 -19.38
N VAL A 56 -11.91 -2.37 -18.56
CA VAL A 56 -12.60 -1.11 -18.88
C VAL A 56 -12.06 -0.50 -20.18
N LYS A 57 -10.74 -0.46 -20.38
CA LYS A 57 -10.12 0.00 -21.65
C LYS A 57 -10.62 -0.79 -22.85
N LYS A 58 -10.68 -2.13 -22.74
CA LYS A 58 -11.16 -3.01 -23.82
C LYS A 58 -12.64 -2.76 -24.12
N LYS A 59 -13.48 -2.66 -23.10
CA LYS A 59 -14.93 -2.39 -23.25
C LYS A 59 -15.20 -1.02 -23.85
N HIS A 60 -14.49 0.02 -23.40
CA HIS A 60 -14.51 1.35 -24.00
C HIS A 60 -14.15 1.32 -25.49
N SER A 61 -13.09 0.60 -25.86
CA SER A 61 -12.73 0.44 -27.27
C SER A 61 -13.82 -0.27 -28.07
N ALA A 62 -14.40 -1.35 -27.53
CA ALA A 62 -15.46 -2.11 -28.19
C ALA A 62 -16.73 -1.27 -28.42
N ILE A 63 -17.14 -0.47 -27.42
CA ILE A 63 -18.29 0.42 -27.49
C ILE A 63 -18.09 1.51 -28.55
N LEU A 64 -16.87 2.02 -28.72
CA LEU A 64 -16.57 2.98 -29.79
C LEU A 64 -16.50 2.31 -31.16
N SER A 65 -16.04 1.06 -31.27
CA SER A 65 -15.91 0.39 -32.57
C SER A 65 -17.26 0.06 -33.23
N ALA A 66 -18.35 -0.06 -32.46
CA ALA A 66 -19.67 -0.43 -32.96
C ALA A 66 -20.67 0.77 -32.94
N PRO A 67 -21.39 1.06 -34.04
CA PRO A 67 -22.43 2.10 -34.07
C PRO A 67 -23.62 1.80 -33.15
N GLN A 68 -23.92 0.51 -32.94
CA GLN A 68 -24.84 0.03 -31.93
C GLN A 68 -24.04 -0.86 -30.98
N SER A 69 -23.61 -0.28 -29.86
CA SER A 69 -22.99 -1.04 -28.77
C SER A 69 -23.99 -2.05 -28.21
N ASP A 70 -23.58 -3.30 -28.07
CA ASP A 70 -24.35 -4.33 -27.38
C ASP A 70 -24.65 -3.86 -25.94
N GLU A 71 -25.93 -3.88 -25.55
CA GLU A 71 -26.38 -3.49 -24.22
C GLU A 71 -25.69 -4.32 -23.13
N LYS A 72 -25.34 -5.57 -23.46
CA LYS A 72 -24.53 -6.42 -22.59
C LYS A 72 -23.15 -5.83 -22.31
N THR A 73 -22.48 -5.25 -23.30
CA THR A 73 -21.14 -4.65 -23.13
C THR A 73 -21.22 -3.40 -22.26
N LYS A 74 -22.30 -2.63 -22.36
CA LYS A 74 -22.55 -1.48 -21.50
C LYS A 74 -22.79 -1.90 -20.05
N GLN A 75 -23.61 -2.93 -19.83
CA GLN A 75 -23.84 -3.47 -18.48
C GLN A 75 -22.54 -3.98 -17.85
N GLU A 76 -21.74 -4.75 -18.59
CA GLU A 76 -20.44 -5.23 -18.12
C GLU A 76 -19.47 -4.10 -17.78
N LEU A 77 -19.50 -2.98 -18.53
CA LEU A 77 -18.71 -1.80 -18.22
C LEU A 77 -19.17 -1.14 -16.91
N GLU A 78 -20.47 -0.98 -16.71
CA GLU A 78 -21.03 -0.43 -15.47
C GLU A 78 -20.70 -1.28 -14.25
N ASP A 79 -20.78 -2.61 -14.41
CA ASP A 79 -20.41 -3.56 -13.35
C ASP A 79 -18.92 -3.41 -13.00
N LEU A 80 -18.03 -3.31 -14.00
CA LEU A 80 -16.60 -3.08 -13.78
C LEU A 80 -16.32 -1.75 -13.07
N MET A 81 -17.00 -0.67 -13.47
CA MET A 81 -16.87 0.65 -12.84
C MET A 81 -17.33 0.61 -11.37
N ALA A 82 -18.45 -0.04 -11.09
CA ALA A 82 -18.95 -0.23 -9.73
C ALA A 82 -17.98 -1.08 -8.88
N ASP A 83 -17.40 -2.13 -9.46
CA ASP A 83 -16.42 -2.99 -8.80
C ASP A 83 -15.11 -2.26 -8.49
N ILE A 84 -14.61 -1.42 -9.42
CA ILE A 84 -13.46 -0.53 -9.20
C ILE A 84 -13.76 0.41 -8.04
N LYS A 85 -14.90 1.11 -8.06
CA LYS A 85 -15.32 2.03 -7.01
C LYS A 85 -15.38 1.36 -5.64
N LYS A 86 -16.03 0.19 -5.56
CA LYS A 86 -16.16 -0.56 -4.31
C LYS A 86 -14.81 -1.02 -3.77
N THR A 87 -13.97 -1.56 -4.65
CA THR A 87 -12.64 -2.07 -4.26
C THR A 87 -11.72 -0.93 -3.84
N ALA A 88 -11.72 0.19 -4.57
CA ALA A 88 -10.93 1.37 -4.26
C ALA A 88 -11.31 1.99 -2.91
N ASN A 89 -12.60 2.08 -2.60
CA ASN A 89 -13.05 2.54 -1.27
C ASN A 89 -12.60 1.61 -0.14
N ARG A 90 -12.56 0.30 -0.37
CA ARG A 90 -12.06 -0.67 0.60
C ARG A 90 -10.56 -0.54 0.82
N VAL A 91 -9.78 -0.36 -0.26
CA VAL A 91 -8.34 -0.06 -0.19
C VAL A 91 -8.09 1.23 0.60
N ARG A 92 -8.78 2.32 0.26
CA ARG A 92 -8.70 3.60 0.98
C ARG A 92 -8.97 3.44 2.47
N GLY A 93 -10.04 2.74 2.84
CA GLY A 93 -10.40 2.50 4.24
C GLY A 93 -9.32 1.73 5.01
N LYS A 94 -8.73 0.69 4.40
CA LYS A 94 -7.64 -0.07 5.02
C LYS A 94 -6.35 0.73 5.15
N LEU A 95 -5.94 1.47 4.11
CA LEU A 95 -4.76 2.33 4.17
C LEU A 95 -4.87 3.37 5.29
N LYS A 96 -6.03 4.03 5.41
CA LYS A 96 -6.32 4.97 6.50
C LYS A 96 -6.30 4.30 7.88
N GLY A 97 -6.76 3.05 7.98
CA GLY A 97 -6.66 2.27 9.21
C GLY A 97 -5.21 2.00 9.62
N ILE A 98 -4.36 1.63 8.66
CA ILE A 98 -2.92 1.43 8.90
C ILE A 98 -2.25 2.75 9.33
N GLU A 99 -2.57 3.86 8.67
CA GLU A 99 -2.06 5.18 9.03
C GLU A 99 -2.41 5.56 10.48
N GLN A 100 -3.68 5.42 10.89
CA GLN A 100 -4.11 5.72 12.26
C GLN A 100 -3.38 4.85 13.30
N ASN A 101 -3.11 3.59 12.97
CA ASN A 101 -2.33 2.71 13.84
C ASN A 101 -0.87 3.17 13.96
N ILE A 102 -0.26 3.60 12.85
CA ILE A 102 1.09 4.17 12.83
C ILE A 102 1.17 5.42 13.72
N GLU A 103 0.23 6.36 13.56
CA GLU A 103 0.19 7.60 14.35
C GLU A 103 0.03 7.33 15.85
N GLN A 104 -0.80 6.36 16.24
CA GLN A 104 -0.97 5.96 17.64
C GLN A 104 0.29 5.34 18.23
N GLU A 105 1.01 4.51 17.47
CA GLU A 105 2.26 3.89 17.92
C GLU A 105 3.41 4.90 18.04
N GLU A 106 3.44 5.91 17.17
CA GLU A 106 4.39 7.03 17.25
C GLU A 106 4.22 7.86 18.53
N GLN A 107 2.97 8.19 18.89
CA GLN A 107 2.67 8.95 20.11
C GLN A 107 3.10 8.21 21.38
N GLN A 108 3.18 6.88 21.34
CA GLN A 108 3.66 6.06 22.44
C GLN A 108 5.20 5.94 22.50
N SER A 109 5.94 6.69 21.68
CA SER A 109 7.41 6.65 21.57
C SER A 109 8.00 5.25 21.33
N LYS A 110 7.23 4.33 20.73
CA LYS A 110 7.70 3.00 20.36
C LYS A 110 8.40 3.05 19.00
N SER A 111 9.60 3.62 18.95
CA SER A 111 10.46 3.49 17.76
C SER A 111 11.01 2.07 17.70
N ASN A 112 10.27 1.19 17.02
CA ASN A 112 10.59 -0.24 16.86
C ASN A 112 10.75 -0.60 15.37
N ALA A 113 11.38 -1.75 15.11
CA ALA A 113 11.48 -2.31 13.76
C ALA A 113 10.09 -2.56 13.13
N ASP A 114 9.09 -2.91 13.94
CA ASP A 114 7.68 -3.08 13.57
C ASP A 114 7.10 -1.80 12.93
N LEU A 115 7.20 -0.66 13.64
CA LEU A 115 6.72 0.63 13.17
C LEU A 115 7.39 1.05 11.83
N ARG A 116 8.68 0.76 11.67
CA ARG A 116 9.38 1.02 10.39
C ARG A 116 8.80 0.19 9.26
N ILE A 117 8.57 -1.11 9.48
CA ILE A 117 8.01 -2.00 8.48
C ILE A 117 6.59 -1.55 8.10
N ARG A 118 5.76 -1.18 9.08
CA ARG A 118 4.40 -0.67 8.84
C ARG A 118 4.38 0.58 7.96
N LYS A 119 5.24 1.56 8.27
CA LYS A 119 5.40 2.78 7.47
C LYS A 119 5.85 2.50 6.04
N THR A 120 6.87 1.67 5.87
CA THR A 120 7.39 1.33 4.53
C THR A 120 6.31 0.62 3.69
N GLN A 121 5.58 -0.34 4.27
CA GLN A 121 4.51 -1.05 3.57
C GLN A 121 3.33 -0.12 3.23
N HIS A 122 2.90 0.71 4.19
CA HIS A 122 1.85 1.71 3.96
C HIS A 122 2.18 2.64 2.80
N SER A 123 3.42 3.15 2.75
CA SER A 123 3.87 4.04 1.69
C SER A 123 3.93 3.35 0.33
N ALA A 124 4.48 2.14 0.27
CA ALA A 124 4.56 1.36 -0.97
C ALA A 124 3.17 1.06 -1.54
N LEU A 125 2.23 0.63 -0.69
CA LEU A 125 0.85 0.34 -1.07
C LEU A 125 0.10 1.62 -1.50
N SER A 126 0.28 2.72 -0.76
CA SER A 126 -0.34 4.01 -1.08
C SER A 126 0.11 4.52 -2.45
N ARG A 127 1.43 4.45 -2.73
CA ARG A 127 1.98 4.84 -4.02
C ARG A 127 1.43 3.98 -5.17
N LYS A 128 1.39 2.66 -4.98
CA LYS A 128 0.87 1.75 -6.00
C LYS A 128 -0.62 1.96 -6.24
N PHE A 129 -1.39 2.22 -5.19
CA PHE A 129 -2.81 2.53 -5.32
C PHE A 129 -3.03 3.83 -6.10
N VAL A 130 -2.31 4.91 -5.78
CA VAL A 130 -2.39 6.18 -6.51
C VAL A 130 -2.02 5.98 -7.98
N GLU A 131 -0.94 5.25 -8.29
CA GLU A 131 -0.54 4.92 -9.66
C GLU A 131 -1.68 4.27 -10.46
N VAL A 132 -2.33 3.24 -9.89
CA VAL A 132 -3.44 2.53 -10.54
C VAL A 132 -4.67 3.44 -10.71
N MET A 133 -4.99 4.26 -9.70
CA MET A 133 -6.13 5.18 -9.79
C MET A 133 -5.88 6.32 -10.80
N THR A 134 -4.64 6.81 -10.92
CA THR A 134 -4.25 7.78 -11.95
C THR A 134 -4.40 7.19 -13.35
N GLU A 135 -4.02 5.93 -13.54
CA GLU A 135 -4.22 5.23 -14.81
C GLU A 135 -5.71 5.01 -15.13
N TYR A 136 -6.53 4.72 -14.12
CA TYR A 136 -7.99 4.68 -14.28
C TYR A 136 -8.54 6.04 -14.71
N ASN A 137 -8.16 7.13 -14.03
CA ASN A 137 -8.59 8.49 -14.40
C ASN A 137 -8.18 8.85 -15.83
N ARG A 138 -6.95 8.52 -16.23
CA ARG A 138 -6.47 8.71 -17.60
C ARG A 138 -7.34 7.96 -18.60
N THR A 139 -7.68 6.71 -18.30
CA THR A 139 -8.56 5.88 -19.14
C THR A 139 -9.94 6.53 -19.32
N GLN A 140 -10.52 7.07 -18.23
CA GLN A 140 -11.82 7.76 -18.28
C GLN A 140 -11.76 9.02 -19.14
N THR A 141 -10.74 9.86 -18.94
CA THR A 141 -10.53 11.10 -19.72
C THR A 141 -10.29 10.82 -21.19
N ASP A 142 -9.47 9.81 -21.52
CA ASP A 142 -9.21 9.41 -22.90
C ASP A 142 -10.51 8.93 -23.59
N TYR A 143 -11.37 8.21 -22.88
CA TYR A 143 -12.66 7.77 -23.41
C TYR A 143 -13.64 8.93 -23.57
N ARG A 144 -13.70 9.89 -22.62
CA ARG A 144 -14.50 11.11 -22.72
C ARG A 144 -14.14 11.89 -24.00
N GLU A 145 -12.84 12.09 -24.24
CA GLU A 145 -12.37 12.82 -25.41
C GLU A 145 -12.73 12.11 -26.73
N ARG A 146 -12.66 10.78 -26.75
CA ARG A 146 -13.11 9.99 -27.91
C ARG A 146 -14.62 10.09 -28.14
N CYS A 147 -15.43 10.11 -27.07
CA CYS A 147 -16.87 10.34 -27.17
C CYS A 147 -17.17 11.75 -27.70
N LYS A 148 -16.48 12.78 -27.20
CA LYS A 148 -16.58 14.16 -27.68
C LYS A 148 -16.27 14.25 -29.18
N GLY A 149 -15.13 13.71 -29.62
CA GLY A 149 -14.74 13.71 -31.03
C GLY A 149 -15.73 12.95 -31.94
N ARG A 150 -16.41 11.92 -31.42
CA ARG A 150 -17.50 11.26 -32.16
C ARG A 150 -18.73 12.14 -32.29
N ILE A 151 -19.16 12.81 -31.22
CA ILE A 151 -20.29 13.74 -31.27
C ILE A 151 -19.99 14.86 -32.28
N GLN A 152 -18.79 15.42 -32.26
CA GLN A 152 -18.35 16.44 -33.21
C GLN A 152 -18.49 15.96 -34.66
N ARG A 153 -17.95 14.78 -34.97
CA ARG A 153 -18.03 14.19 -36.31
C ARG A 153 -19.48 13.93 -36.73
N GLN A 154 -20.33 13.50 -35.82
CA GLN A 154 -21.76 13.28 -36.09
C GLN A 154 -22.51 14.59 -36.36
N LEU A 155 -22.18 15.67 -35.66
CA LEU A 155 -22.73 17.01 -35.93
C LEU A 155 -22.30 17.53 -37.31
N GLU A 156 -21.03 17.35 -37.68
CA GLU A 156 -20.53 17.71 -39.01
C GLU A 156 -21.25 16.97 -40.15
N ILE A 157 -21.55 15.67 -39.96
CA ILE A 157 -22.33 14.87 -40.93
C ILE A 157 -23.74 15.45 -41.12
N THR A 158 -24.34 16.00 -40.07
CA THR A 158 -25.65 16.67 -40.13
C THR A 158 -25.60 18.08 -40.69
N GLY A 159 -24.41 18.57 -41.06
CA GLY A 159 -24.21 19.90 -41.64
C GLY A 159 -24.01 21.01 -40.60
N ARG A 160 -23.85 20.67 -39.32
CA ARG A 160 -23.55 21.63 -38.25
C ARG A 160 -22.06 21.55 -37.91
N ALA A 161 -21.27 22.47 -38.46
CA ALA A 161 -19.90 22.67 -38.00
C ALA A 161 -19.94 23.20 -36.56
N THR A 162 -19.17 22.60 -35.66
CA THR A 162 -19.11 22.99 -34.24
C THR A 162 -17.66 23.02 -33.80
N THR A 163 -17.26 24.13 -33.19
CA THR A 163 -15.92 24.27 -32.61
C THR A 163 -15.78 23.43 -31.34
N ASN A 164 -14.55 23.19 -30.89
CA ASN A 164 -14.32 22.40 -29.68
C ASN A 164 -14.89 23.07 -28.42
N GLU A 165 -14.86 24.40 -28.38
CA GLU A 165 -15.38 25.23 -27.30
C GLU A 165 -16.91 25.22 -27.30
N GLU A 166 -17.56 25.42 -28.45
CA GLU A 166 -19.02 25.33 -28.55
C GLU A 166 -19.52 23.94 -28.17
N LEU A 167 -18.83 22.88 -28.59
CA LEU A 167 -19.21 21.52 -28.23
C LEU A 167 -19.08 21.27 -26.73
N GLU A 168 -18.06 21.84 -26.08
CA GLU A 168 -17.90 21.74 -24.63
C GLU A 168 -19.05 22.44 -23.90
N GLU A 169 -19.40 23.66 -24.31
CA GLU A 169 -20.55 24.38 -23.73
C GLU A 169 -21.87 23.59 -23.90
N MET A 170 -22.05 22.92 -25.04
CA MET A 170 -23.21 22.05 -25.27
C MET A 170 -23.25 20.85 -24.33
N LEU A 171 -22.09 20.27 -24.01
CA LEU A 171 -21.97 19.15 -23.06
C LEU A 171 -22.21 19.63 -21.62
N GLU A 172 -21.68 20.79 -21.24
CA GLU A 172 -21.83 21.37 -19.89
C GLU A 172 -23.28 21.75 -19.56
N GLN A 173 -24.06 22.16 -20.56
CA GLN A 173 -25.48 22.48 -20.39
C GLN A 173 -26.33 21.27 -19.99
N GLY A 174 -25.84 20.04 -20.20
CA GLY A 174 -26.50 18.78 -19.81
C GLY A 174 -27.84 18.52 -20.51
N ASN A 175 -28.22 19.35 -21.48
CA ASN A 175 -29.49 19.24 -22.19
C ASN A 175 -29.29 18.59 -23.56
N SER A 176 -29.69 17.32 -23.70
CA SER A 176 -29.59 16.58 -24.97
C SER A 176 -30.32 17.27 -26.14
N ALA A 177 -31.33 18.09 -25.86
CA ALA A 177 -32.06 18.82 -26.90
C ALA A 177 -31.18 19.85 -27.64
N VAL A 178 -30.08 20.32 -27.04
CA VAL A 178 -29.15 21.27 -27.66
C VAL A 178 -28.48 20.67 -28.91
N PHE A 179 -28.32 19.34 -28.93
CA PHE A 179 -27.84 18.59 -30.11
C PHE A 179 -28.91 18.45 -31.20
N THR A 180 -30.20 18.42 -30.84
CA THR A 180 -31.31 18.35 -31.80
C THR A 180 -31.61 19.69 -32.48
N GLN A 181 -31.19 20.79 -31.86
CA GLN A 181 -31.54 22.13 -32.32
C GLN A 181 -30.81 22.46 -33.62
N GLY A 182 -31.58 22.57 -34.70
CA GLY A 182 -31.08 22.86 -36.05
C GLY A 182 -30.85 21.64 -36.96
N ILE A 183 -31.08 20.41 -36.47
CA ILE A 183 -30.98 19.19 -37.30
C ILE A 183 -32.36 18.89 -37.91
N ILE A 184 -32.42 18.81 -39.25
CA ILE A 184 -33.63 18.41 -39.97
C ILE A 184 -33.84 16.90 -39.81
N MET A 185 -34.78 16.50 -38.94
CA MET A 185 -35.10 15.10 -38.62
C MET A 185 -35.84 14.32 -39.73
N GLU A 186 -35.92 14.86 -40.94
CA GLU A 186 -36.71 14.27 -42.04
C GLU A 186 -36.08 12.99 -42.62
N THR A 187 -34.77 12.78 -42.43
CA THR A 187 -34.07 11.59 -42.93
C THR A 187 -33.87 10.55 -41.84
N GLN A 188 -33.96 9.26 -42.21
CA GLN A 188 -33.63 8.16 -41.31
C GLN A 188 -32.18 8.24 -40.82
N GLN A 189 -31.28 8.80 -41.64
CA GLN A 189 -29.88 9.04 -41.30
C GLN A 189 -29.74 10.07 -40.17
N ALA A 190 -30.45 11.20 -40.24
CA ALA A 190 -30.42 12.22 -39.18
C ALA A 190 -30.93 11.67 -37.83
N LYS A 191 -31.97 10.83 -37.85
CA LYS A 191 -32.49 10.16 -36.65
C LYS A 191 -31.45 9.20 -36.03
N GLN A 192 -30.76 8.42 -36.87
CA GLN A 192 -29.72 7.51 -36.40
C GLN A 192 -28.52 8.25 -35.83
N THR A 193 -28.10 9.34 -36.47
CA THR A 193 -27.00 10.18 -36.00
C THR A 193 -27.33 10.81 -34.65
N LEU A 194 -28.55 11.29 -34.47
CA LEU A 194 -28.98 11.85 -33.20
C LEU A 194 -28.99 10.80 -32.09
N ALA A 195 -29.51 9.60 -32.35
CA ALA A 195 -29.51 8.52 -31.36
C ALA A 195 -28.09 8.13 -30.92
N ASP A 196 -27.11 8.18 -31.83
CA ASP A 196 -25.69 7.99 -31.46
C ASP A 196 -25.18 9.15 -30.59
N ILE A 197 -25.47 10.41 -30.95
CA ILE A 197 -25.09 11.58 -30.13
C ILE A 197 -25.67 11.48 -28.71
N GLU A 198 -26.95 11.17 -28.57
CA GLU A 198 -27.60 11.01 -27.27
C GLU A 198 -26.97 9.89 -26.45
N ALA A 199 -26.67 8.74 -27.08
CA ALA A 199 -25.99 7.62 -26.42
C ALA A 199 -24.58 8.02 -25.95
N ARG A 200 -23.80 8.75 -26.77
CA ARG A 200 -22.46 9.22 -26.39
C ARG A 200 -22.50 10.27 -25.29
N HIS A 201 -23.49 11.16 -25.33
CA HIS A 201 -23.69 12.17 -24.28
C HIS A 201 -24.03 11.51 -22.94
N ALA A 202 -24.92 10.50 -22.95
CA ALA A 202 -25.22 9.72 -21.75
C ALA A 202 -23.98 9.00 -21.19
N ASP A 203 -23.12 8.47 -22.06
CA ASP A 203 -21.83 7.90 -21.65
C ASP A 203 -20.96 8.98 -20.98
N ILE A 204 -20.80 10.17 -21.57
CA ILE A 204 -20.01 11.28 -21.00
C ILE A 204 -20.48 11.64 -19.59
N ILE A 205 -21.79 11.77 -19.37
CA ILE A 205 -22.36 12.08 -18.05
C ILE A 205 -21.96 11.02 -17.02
N LYS A 206 -21.99 9.73 -17.38
CA LYS A 206 -21.57 8.64 -16.49
C LYS A 206 -20.07 8.73 -16.16
N LEU A 207 -19.22 9.04 -17.15
CA LEU A 207 -17.78 9.22 -16.93
C LEU A 207 -17.51 10.39 -15.99
N GLU A 208 -18.17 11.52 -16.18
CA GLU A 208 -17.98 12.71 -15.35
C GLU A 208 -18.39 12.46 -13.90
N ASN A 209 -19.46 11.70 -13.67
CA ASN A 209 -19.82 11.25 -12.34
C ASN A 209 -18.74 10.33 -11.74
N SER A 210 -18.21 9.37 -12.51
CA SER A 210 -17.11 8.53 -12.05
C SER A 210 -15.85 9.35 -11.73
N ILE A 211 -15.48 10.33 -12.56
CA ILE A 211 -14.30 11.18 -12.36
C ILE A 211 -14.48 12.07 -11.12
N ARG A 212 -15.68 12.62 -10.90
CA ARG A 212 -15.98 13.41 -9.69
C ARG A 212 -15.80 12.59 -8.42
N GLU A 213 -16.21 11.32 -8.43
CA GLU A 213 -16.00 10.42 -7.31
C GLU A 213 -14.52 10.05 -7.10
N LEU A 214 -13.73 9.97 -8.17
CA LEU A 214 -12.28 9.81 -8.08
C LEU A 214 -11.60 11.03 -7.49
N HIS A 215 -12.08 12.23 -7.81
CA HIS A 215 -11.52 13.48 -7.31
C HIS A 215 -11.49 13.52 -5.78
N ASP A 216 -12.60 13.13 -5.12
CA ASP A 216 -12.65 13.06 -3.66
C ASP A 216 -11.60 12.08 -3.10
N MET A 217 -11.38 10.96 -3.79
CA MET A 217 -10.36 9.98 -3.43
C MET A 217 -8.93 10.52 -3.64
N PHE A 218 -8.69 11.27 -4.73
CA PHE A 218 -7.40 11.89 -4.99
C PHE A 218 -7.04 12.97 -3.99
N MET A 219 -8.02 13.75 -3.51
CA MET A 219 -7.76 14.77 -2.49
C MET A 219 -7.30 14.15 -1.18
N ASP A 220 -7.95 13.07 -0.75
CA ASP A 220 -7.51 12.29 0.42
C ASP A 220 -6.09 11.72 0.18
N MET A 221 -5.83 11.16 -1.00
CA MET A 221 -4.56 10.47 -1.28
C MET A 221 -3.38 11.40 -1.54
N ALA A 222 -3.62 12.59 -2.08
CA ALA A 222 -2.59 13.61 -2.23
C ALA A 222 -2.05 14.02 -0.86
N MET A 223 -2.93 14.23 0.13
CA MET A 223 -2.52 14.49 1.51
C MET A 223 -1.73 13.32 2.11
N LEU A 224 -2.16 12.07 1.85
CA LEU A 224 -1.46 10.89 2.36
C LEU A 224 -0.08 10.68 1.73
N VAL A 225 0.11 10.98 0.44
CA VAL A 225 1.42 10.83 -0.22
C VAL A 225 2.35 12.00 0.12
N GLU A 226 1.81 13.22 0.25
CA GLU A 226 2.58 14.42 0.60
C GLU A 226 3.10 14.40 2.04
N SER A 227 2.29 13.92 3.00
CA SER A 227 2.70 13.77 4.40
C SER A 227 3.81 12.73 4.60
N GLN A 228 3.92 11.75 3.70
CA GLN A 228 4.87 10.65 3.81
C GLN A 228 6.30 11.00 3.37
N GLY A 229 6.50 12.05 2.56
CA GLY A 229 7.81 12.61 2.20
C GLY A 229 8.82 11.63 1.56
N GLU A 230 9.95 12.15 1.08
CA GLU A 230 11.07 11.39 0.47
C GLU A 230 11.76 10.34 1.40
N MET A 231 11.23 10.10 2.61
CA MET A 231 11.91 9.31 3.63
C MET A 231 11.83 7.79 3.41
N VAL A 232 11.03 7.33 2.44
CA VAL A 232 10.83 5.90 2.16
C VAL A 232 11.80 5.37 1.10
N ASP A 233 12.36 6.22 0.23
CA ASP A 233 13.23 5.76 -0.87
C ASP A 233 14.71 5.65 -0.47
N ARG A 234 15.06 5.99 0.78
CA ARG A 234 16.41 5.77 1.33
C ARG A 234 16.44 4.50 2.16
N ILE A 235 16.68 3.38 1.48
CA ILE A 235 17.18 2.14 2.14
C ILE A 235 18.33 2.48 3.10
N GLU A 236 19.18 3.44 2.73
CA GLU A 236 20.29 3.96 3.54
C GLU A 236 19.86 4.55 4.90
N TYR A 237 18.75 5.30 4.95
CA TYR A 237 18.24 5.91 6.19
C TYR A 237 17.68 4.86 7.17
N HIS A 238 16.95 3.87 6.66
CA HIS A 238 16.44 2.78 7.50
C HIS A 238 17.54 1.84 8.00
N VAL A 239 18.62 1.67 7.22
CA VAL A 239 19.82 0.93 7.64
C VAL A 239 20.62 1.71 8.68
N GLU A 240 20.75 3.03 8.51
CA GLU A 240 21.42 3.92 9.47
C GLU A 240 20.74 3.88 10.85
N ASN A 241 19.41 4.06 10.91
CA ASN A 241 18.67 3.96 12.18
C ASN A 241 18.74 2.55 12.80
N SER A 242 18.96 1.50 12.02
CA SER A 242 19.11 0.13 12.54
C SER A 242 20.52 -0.13 13.10
N ARG A 243 21.53 0.57 12.58
CA ARG A 243 22.91 0.51 13.09
C ARG A 243 22.99 0.96 14.56
N ASP A 244 22.25 2.00 14.91
CA ASP A 244 22.24 2.55 16.28
C ASP A 244 21.77 1.52 17.32
N TYR A 245 20.70 0.75 17.04
CA TYR A 245 20.23 -0.30 17.96
C TYR A 245 21.24 -1.44 18.15
N VAL A 246 21.98 -1.84 17.11
CA VAL A 246 23.04 -2.86 17.24
C VAL A 246 24.16 -2.35 18.12
N THR A 247 24.52 -1.07 18.02
CA THR A 247 25.56 -0.49 18.88
C THR A 247 25.14 -0.41 20.34
N THR A 248 23.87 -0.11 20.62
CA THR A 248 23.33 -0.13 22.00
C THR A 248 23.29 -1.56 22.55
N GLY A 249 22.81 -2.53 21.76
CA GLY A 249 22.81 -3.94 22.16
C GLY A 249 24.22 -4.49 22.45
N GLN A 250 25.22 -4.07 21.66
CA GLN A 250 26.62 -4.39 21.93
C GLN A 250 27.09 -3.80 23.27
N GLN A 251 26.71 -2.56 23.59
CA GLN A 251 27.05 -1.93 24.87
C GLN A 251 26.41 -2.66 26.05
N ASP A 252 25.15 -3.08 25.93
CA ASP A 252 24.45 -3.83 26.96
C ASP A 252 25.07 -5.21 27.20
N LEU A 253 25.50 -5.92 26.14
CA LEU A 253 26.24 -7.18 26.26
C LEU A 253 27.59 -6.98 26.96
N VAL A 254 28.32 -5.92 26.62
CA VAL A 254 29.60 -5.59 27.29
C VAL A 254 29.38 -5.28 28.77
N GLN A 255 28.31 -4.56 29.12
CA GLN A 255 27.96 -4.32 30.51
C GLN A 255 27.55 -5.61 31.23
N ALA A 256 26.73 -6.46 30.62
CA ALA A 256 26.31 -7.74 31.17
C ALA A 256 27.51 -8.65 31.50
N VAL A 257 28.48 -8.76 30.59
CA VAL A 257 29.72 -9.52 30.83
C VAL A 257 30.52 -8.93 32.01
N LYS A 258 30.61 -7.60 32.11
CA LYS A 258 31.26 -6.94 33.26
C LYS A 258 30.52 -7.23 34.58
N TYR A 259 29.19 -7.23 34.58
CA TYR A 259 28.39 -7.59 35.75
C TYR A 259 28.58 -9.06 36.14
N MET A 260 28.59 -9.99 35.18
CA MET A 260 28.85 -11.41 35.41
C MET A 260 30.25 -11.66 35.99
N ALA A 261 31.28 -10.97 35.48
CA ALA A 261 32.63 -11.06 36.02
C ALA A 261 32.72 -10.56 37.48
N LYS A 262 32.04 -9.46 37.80
CA LYS A 262 31.95 -8.94 39.19
C LYS A 262 31.16 -9.88 40.10
N ALA A 263 30.07 -10.47 39.61
CA ALA A 263 29.26 -11.42 40.36
C ALA A 263 30.05 -12.71 40.70
N ARG A 264 30.84 -13.23 39.76
CA ARG A 264 31.74 -14.38 40.00
C ARG A 264 32.75 -14.09 41.11
N LYS A 265 33.39 -12.91 41.09
CA LYS A 265 34.32 -12.50 42.16
C LYS A 265 33.63 -12.42 43.52
N LYS A 266 32.42 -11.84 43.59
CA LYS A 266 31.64 -11.79 44.84
C LYS A 266 31.26 -13.17 45.37
N LYS A 267 30.90 -14.12 44.50
CA LYS A 267 30.61 -15.51 44.91
C LYS A 267 31.83 -16.20 45.52
N ILE A 268 33.03 -15.98 44.96
CA ILE A 268 34.28 -16.53 45.51
C ILE A 268 34.56 -15.96 46.91
N TRP A 269 34.42 -14.63 47.09
CA TRP A 269 34.60 -13.99 48.39
C TRP A 269 33.59 -14.49 49.44
N ILE A 270 32.32 -14.67 49.05
CA ILE A 270 31.30 -15.25 49.95
C ILE A 270 31.68 -16.69 50.33
N GLY A 271 32.13 -17.51 49.38
CA GLY A 271 32.58 -18.88 49.64
C GLY A 271 33.73 -18.95 50.64
N ILE A 272 34.73 -18.07 50.51
CA ILE A 272 35.86 -17.98 51.45
C ILE A 272 35.38 -17.58 52.85
N CYS A 273 34.50 -16.58 52.97
CA CYS A 273 33.94 -16.16 54.26
C CYS A 273 33.17 -17.29 54.96
N VAL A 274 32.38 -18.06 54.21
CA VAL A 274 31.64 -19.22 54.76
C VAL A 274 32.62 -20.30 55.23
N LEU A 275 33.68 -20.58 54.49
CA LEU A 275 34.67 -21.59 54.84
C LEU A 275 35.43 -21.22 56.13
N ILE A 276 35.82 -19.94 56.27
CA ILE A 276 36.44 -19.43 57.50
C ILE A 276 35.47 -19.54 58.69
N ALA A 277 34.20 -19.17 58.51
CA ALA A 277 33.20 -19.27 59.57
C ALA A 277 33.02 -20.72 60.05
N ILE A 278 33.00 -21.69 59.13
CA ILE A 278 32.91 -23.12 59.47
C ILE A 278 34.14 -23.57 60.28
N ILE A 279 35.35 -23.18 59.89
CA ILE A 279 36.59 -23.52 60.63
C ILE A 279 36.53 -22.98 62.06
N ILE A 280 36.13 -21.73 62.24
CA ILE A 280 36.00 -21.11 63.58
C ILE A 280 34.99 -21.89 64.42
N LEU A 281 33.87 -22.28 63.83
CA LEU A 281 32.81 -23.04 64.51
C LEU A 281 33.31 -24.43 64.97
N VAL A 282 34.07 -25.13 64.12
CA VAL A 282 34.68 -26.42 64.44
C VAL A 282 35.72 -26.29 65.57
N VAL A 283 36.58 -25.28 65.51
CA VAL A 283 37.58 -25.03 66.58
C VAL A 283 36.89 -24.70 67.90
N PHE A 284 35.85 -23.86 67.86
CA PHE A 284 35.09 -23.51 69.06
C PHE A 284 34.41 -24.73 69.69
N LEU A 285 33.80 -25.59 68.87
CA LEU A 285 33.22 -26.85 69.33
C LEU A 285 34.27 -27.80 69.90
N ALA A 286 35.44 -27.92 69.28
CA ALA A 286 36.52 -28.77 69.76
C ALA A 286 37.08 -28.32 71.12
N ILE A 287 37.16 -27.00 71.36
CA ILE A 287 37.59 -26.43 72.65
C ILE A 287 36.51 -26.63 73.73
N TYR A 288 35.23 -26.53 73.39
CA TYR A 288 34.14 -26.69 74.36
C TYR A 288 33.84 -28.16 74.72
N LEU A 289 34.19 -29.11 73.85
CA LEU A 289 33.93 -30.53 74.04
C LEU A 289 35.13 -31.31 74.60
N SER A 290 36.30 -30.66 74.73
CA SER A 290 37.54 -31.22 75.29
C SER A 290 37.82 -30.70 76.69
#